data_AF-A0A6F7W332-F1
#
_entry.id   AF-A0A6F7W332-F1
#
_cell.length_a   1.000
_cell.length_b   1.000
_cell.length_c   1.000
_cell.angle_alpha   90.00
_cell.angle_beta   90.00
_cell.angle_gamma   90.00
#
_symmetry.space_group_name_H-M   'P 1'
#
loop_
_entity.id
_entity.type
_entity.pdbx_description
1 polymer ?
#
loop_
_entity_poly.entity_id
_entity_poly.type
_entity_poly.pdbx_seq_one_letter_code
_entity_poly.pdbx_strand_id
1 'polypeptide(L)'
;APLPRPEYPQALREAAPPVWRGRAALTLRYASASYVGRGQATEVAGAVATAAVQTAHAVLAARGEWATNEKRLLQRAGLRGIDTIVAGLRPDPAVLAEAVADAEALLEAAG
;
A
#
# COMPACT_ATOMS: atom_id res chain seq x y z
N ALA A 1 3.26 -27.53 -28.84
CA ALA A 1 2.73 -27.92 -27.51
C ALA A 1 2.24 -26.68 -26.78
N PRO A 2 1.21 -26.75 -25.92
CA PRO A 2 0.81 -25.60 -25.09
C PRO A 2 1.95 -25.19 -24.15
N LEU A 3 2.04 -23.89 -23.83
CA LEU A 3 3.01 -23.38 -22.86
C LEU A 3 2.60 -23.76 -21.43
N PRO A 4 3.57 -24.00 -20.53
CA PRO A 4 3.27 -24.25 -19.12
C PRO A 4 2.59 -23.03 -18.49
N ARG A 5 1.59 -23.29 -17.63
CA ARG A 5 0.89 -22.28 -16.82
C ARG A 5 1.27 -22.50 -15.36
N PRO A 6 2.35 -21.87 -14.87
CA PRO A 6 2.81 -22.09 -13.52
C PRO A 6 1.77 -21.59 -12.51
N GLU A 7 1.49 -22.43 -11.53
CA GLU A 7 0.72 -22.05 -10.34
C GLU A 7 1.54 -21.08 -9.49
N TYR A 8 0.86 -20.32 -8.63
CA TYR A 8 1.52 -19.39 -7.73
C TYR A 8 2.31 -20.16 -6.66
N PRO A 9 3.64 -19.97 -6.53
CA PRO A 9 4.45 -20.77 -5.62
C PRO A 9 4.08 -20.56 -4.15
N GLN A 10 3.92 -21.66 -3.40
CA GLN A 10 3.64 -21.61 -1.96
C GLN A 10 4.70 -20.83 -1.18
N ALA A 11 5.99 -21.04 -1.48
CA ALA A 11 7.08 -20.31 -0.85
C ALA A 11 6.95 -18.78 -1.04
N LEU A 12 6.48 -18.33 -2.20
CA LEU A 12 6.25 -16.92 -2.46
C LEU A 12 5.02 -16.41 -1.70
N ARG A 13 3.97 -17.23 -1.56
CA ARG A 13 2.74 -16.91 -0.81
C ARG A 13 3.03 -16.67 0.68
N GLU A 14 3.98 -17.41 1.24
CA GLU A 14 4.38 -17.31 2.64
C GLU A 14 5.39 -16.18 2.88
N ALA A 15 6.41 -16.05 2.04
CA ALA A 15 7.51 -15.12 2.28
C ALA A 15 7.21 -13.67 1.85
N ALA A 16 6.43 -13.45 0.79
CA ALA A 16 6.23 -12.12 0.24
C ALA A 16 5.37 -11.18 1.11
N PRO A 17 4.24 -11.62 1.72
CA PRO A 17 3.39 -10.71 2.48
C PRO A 17 4.08 -9.94 3.60
N PRO A 18 4.87 -10.56 4.52
CA PRO A 18 5.52 -9.81 5.59
C PRO A 18 6.57 -8.82 5.06
N VAL A 19 7.28 -9.15 3.98
CA VAL A 19 8.26 -8.24 3.35
C VAL A 19 7.58 -6.99 2.80
N TRP A 20 6.47 -7.17 2.09
CA TRP A 20 5.73 -6.06 1.50
C TRP A 20 5.06 -5.18 2.56
N ARG A 21 4.45 -5.78 3.59
CA ARG A 21 3.86 -5.02 4.71
C ARG A 21 4.92 -4.24 5.49
N GLY A 22 6.09 -4.85 5.73
CA GLY A 22 7.21 -4.17 6.38
C GLY A 22 7.68 -2.94 5.61
N ARG A 23 7.74 -3.02 4.27
CA ARG A 23 8.06 -1.88 3.41
C ARG A 23 7.00 -0.77 3.51
N ALA A 24 5.71 -1.13 3.48
CA ALA A 24 4.61 -0.17 3.60
C ALA A 24 4.68 0.61 4.91
N ALA A 25 4.87 -0.10 6.02
CA ALA A 25 5.02 0.51 7.35
C ALA A 25 6.24 1.44 7.43
N LEU A 26 7.39 1.03 6.87
CA LEU A 26 8.59 1.89 6.83
C LEU A 26 8.37 3.15 5.99
N THR A 27 7.68 3.05 4.86
CA THR A 27 7.34 4.18 3.99
C THR A 27 6.46 5.20 4.72
N LEU A 28 5.38 4.76 5.38
CA LEU A 28 4.48 5.66 6.12
C LEU A 28 5.18 6.30 7.31
N ARG A 29 5.94 5.53 8.10
CA ARG A 29 6.73 6.05 9.22
C ARG A 29 7.72 7.12 8.78
N TYR A 30 8.41 6.90 7.65
CA TYR A 30 9.35 7.89 7.12
C TYR A 30 8.63 9.18 6.70
N ALA A 31 7.48 9.07 6.04
CA ALA A 31 6.68 10.23 5.64
C ALA A 31 6.14 11.02 6.84
N SER A 32 5.66 10.31 7.86
CA SER A 32 5.22 10.88 9.14
C SER A 32 6.34 11.72 9.78
N ALA A 33 7.55 11.14 9.87
CA ALA A 33 8.69 11.82 10.48
C ALA A 33 9.27 12.98 9.63
N SER A 34 9.18 12.89 8.30
CA SER A 34 9.93 13.79 7.40
C SER A 34 9.10 14.91 6.78
N TYR A 35 7.80 14.67 6.56
CA TYR A 35 6.96 15.52 5.69
C TYR A 35 5.76 16.12 6.41
N VAL A 36 5.14 15.39 7.36
CA VAL A 36 3.91 15.81 8.03
C VAL A 36 4.09 17.15 8.76
N GLY A 37 5.11 17.25 9.63
CA GLY A 37 5.37 18.48 10.39
C GLY A 37 5.67 19.73 9.53
N ARG A 38 6.00 19.53 8.25
CA ARG A 38 6.29 20.60 7.28
C ARG A 38 5.13 20.91 6.34
N GLY A 39 3.98 20.24 6.49
CA GLY A 39 2.83 20.45 5.61
C GLY A 39 3.05 19.98 4.17
N GLN A 40 3.98 19.05 3.93
CA GLN A 40 4.39 18.60 2.60
C GLN A 40 3.40 17.57 2.02
N ALA A 41 2.24 18.04 1.57
CA ALA A 41 1.12 17.19 1.15
C ALA A 41 1.45 16.31 -0.06
N THR A 42 2.25 16.78 -1.02
CA THR A 42 2.63 16.02 -2.22
C THR A 42 3.47 14.78 -1.84
N GLU A 43 4.43 14.96 -0.96
CA GLU A 43 5.31 13.89 -0.47
C GLU A 43 4.53 12.88 0.37
N VAL A 44 3.59 13.34 1.21
CA VAL A 44 2.66 12.46 1.94
C VAL A 44 1.77 11.67 0.97
N ALA A 45 1.21 12.31 -0.05
CA ALA A 45 0.40 11.63 -1.07
C ALA A 45 1.19 10.52 -1.77
N GLY A 46 2.44 10.81 -2.17
CA GLY A 46 3.33 9.84 -2.80
C GLY A 46 3.67 8.66 -1.89
N ALA A 47 3.93 8.92 -0.60
CA ALA A 47 4.20 7.88 0.38
C ALA A 47 2.98 6.98 0.64
N VAL A 48 1.78 7.57 0.80
CA VAL A 48 0.52 6.84 0.97
C VAL A 48 0.23 5.94 -0.24
N ALA A 49 0.37 6.48 -1.46
CA ALA A 49 0.18 5.70 -2.68
C ALA A 49 1.19 4.55 -2.79
N THR A 50 2.45 4.79 -2.43
CA THR A 50 3.51 3.78 -2.45
C THR A 50 3.24 2.66 -1.44
N ALA A 51 2.89 3.02 -0.20
CA ALA A 51 2.54 2.06 0.84
C ALA A 51 1.32 1.22 0.45
N ALA A 52 0.31 1.84 -0.17
CA ALA A 52 -0.87 1.13 -0.68
C ALA A 52 -0.51 0.09 -1.76
N VAL A 53 0.36 0.42 -2.71
CA VAL A 53 0.83 -0.53 -3.74
C VAL A 53 1.62 -1.68 -3.12
N GLN A 54 2.49 -1.39 -2.14
CA GLN A 54 3.24 -2.43 -1.41
C GLN A 54 2.28 -3.36 -0.67
N THR A 55 1.32 -2.84 0.09
CA THR A 55 0.30 -3.65 0.76
C THR A 55 -0.54 -4.43 -0.24
N ALA A 56 -0.89 -3.87 -1.40
CA ALA A 56 -1.61 -4.61 -2.44
C ALA A 56 -0.83 -5.83 -2.95
N HIS A 57 0.49 -5.72 -3.10
CA HIS A 57 1.34 -6.87 -3.41
C HIS A 57 1.35 -7.90 -2.28
N ALA A 58 1.33 -7.48 -1.01
CA ALA A 58 1.21 -8.40 0.13
C ALA A 58 -0.11 -9.19 0.08
N VAL A 59 -1.23 -8.49 -0.13
CA VAL A 59 -2.58 -9.05 -0.22
C VAL A 59 -2.68 -10.07 -1.36
N LEU A 60 -2.29 -9.69 -2.57
CA LEU A 60 -2.35 -10.61 -3.72
C LEU A 60 -1.41 -11.80 -3.54
N ALA A 61 -0.22 -11.59 -2.98
CA ALA A 61 0.69 -12.68 -2.70
C ALA A 61 0.10 -13.68 -1.69
N ALA A 62 -0.51 -13.19 -0.61
CA ALA A 62 -1.17 -14.03 0.39
C ALA A 62 -2.36 -14.82 -0.19
N ARG A 63 -3.00 -14.30 -1.23
CA ARG A 63 -4.07 -14.99 -1.99
C ARG A 63 -3.55 -15.95 -3.06
N GLY A 64 -2.24 -15.97 -3.33
CA GLY A 64 -1.66 -16.77 -4.41
C GLY A 64 -2.01 -16.23 -5.80
N GLU A 65 -2.16 -14.91 -5.93
CA GLU A 65 -2.58 -14.26 -7.17
C GLU A 65 -1.42 -13.53 -7.85
N TRP A 66 -1.25 -13.77 -9.14
CA TRP A 66 -0.29 -13.01 -9.95
C TRP A 66 -0.76 -11.55 -10.16
N ALA A 67 0.15 -10.61 -9.90
CA ALA A 67 0.02 -9.22 -10.31
C ALA A 67 0.51 -9.08 -11.76
N THR A 68 -0.35 -9.39 -12.73
CA THR A 68 0.01 -9.37 -14.15
C THR A 68 -0.12 -8.00 -14.81
N ASN A 69 -0.84 -7.06 -14.17
CA ASN A 69 -1.00 -5.67 -14.62
C ASN A 69 -1.38 -4.76 -13.43
N GLU A 70 -0.66 -3.66 -13.27
CA GLU A 70 -0.79 -2.73 -12.14
C GLU A 70 -2.13 -1.97 -12.15
N LYS A 71 -2.79 -1.83 -13.32
CA LYS A 71 -3.98 -0.96 -13.50
C LYS A 71 -5.16 -1.27 -12.58
N ARG A 72 -5.27 -2.50 -12.05
CA ARG A 72 -6.34 -2.90 -11.12
C ARG A 72 -5.81 -3.38 -9.76
N LEU A 73 -4.53 -3.15 -9.47
CA LEU A 73 -3.87 -3.69 -8.29
C LEU A 73 -4.59 -3.29 -6.99
N LEU A 74 -4.79 -1.99 -6.77
CA LEU A 74 -5.48 -1.49 -5.56
C LEU A 74 -6.93 -1.98 -5.48
N GLN A 75 -7.64 -2.09 -6.61
CA GLN A 75 -9.01 -2.60 -6.63
C GLN A 75 -9.07 -4.07 -6.23
N ARG A 76 -8.19 -4.92 -6.79
CA ARG A 76 -8.15 -6.35 -6.47
C ARG A 76 -7.74 -6.60 -5.02
N ALA A 77 -6.88 -5.75 -4.49
CA ALA A 77 -6.49 -5.79 -3.08
C ALA A 77 -7.53 -5.21 -2.12
N GLY A 78 -8.60 -4.56 -2.62
CA GLY A 78 -9.64 -3.94 -1.78
C GLY A 78 -9.23 -2.60 -1.16
N LEU A 79 -8.23 -1.91 -1.73
CA LEU A 79 -7.61 -0.71 -1.15
C LEU A 79 -8.14 0.61 -1.73
N ARG A 80 -9.38 0.63 -2.24
CA ARG A 80 -9.95 1.84 -2.86
C ARG A 80 -10.29 2.96 -1.87
N GLY A 81 -10.33 2.68 -0.57
CA GLY A 81 -10.45 3.74 0.44
C GLY A 81 -9.26 4.72 0.46
N ILE A 82 -8.10 4.34 -0.09
CA ILE A 82 -6.96 5.24 -0.27
C ILE A 82 -7.31 6.44 -1.16
N ASP A 83 -8.19 6.27 -2.15
CA ASP A 83 -8.61 7.36 -3.05
C ASP A 83 -9.27 8.50 -2.23
N THR A 84 -10.05 8.16 -1.20
CA THR A 84 -10.68 9.14 -0.29
C THR A 84 -9.64 9.85 0.58
N ILE A 85 -8.67 9.12 1.12
CA ILE A 85 -7.61 9.69 1.97
C ILE A 85 -6.79 10.69 1.15
N VAL A 86 -6.37 10.32 -0.05
CA VAL A 86 -5.58 11.18 -0.94
C VAL A 86 -6.38 12.42 -1.37
N ALA A 87 -7.66 12.28 -1.66
CA ALA A 87 -8.52 13.41 -2.02
C ALA A 87 -8.70 14.43 -0.88
N GLY A 88 -8.52 14.01 0.38
CA GLY A 88 -8.65 14.87 1.56
C GLY A 88 -7.39 15.62 1.98
N LEU A 89 -6.23 15.35 1.33
CA LEU A 89 -4.96 15.95 1.74
C LEU A 89 -4.95 17.47 1.55
N ARG A 90 -4.40 18.16 2.56
CA ARG A 90 -4.15 19.61 2.57
C ARG A 90 -2.76 19.86 3.15
N PRO A 91 -2.08 20.98 2.80
CA PRO A 91 -0.76 21.32 3.35
C PRO A 91 -0.87 21.83 4.80
N ASP A 92 -1.47 21.02 5.65
CA ASP A 92 -1.73 21.26 7.07
C ASP A 92 -1.20 20.07 7.88
N PRO A 93 -0.27 20.27 8.83
CA PRO A 93 0.34 19.17 9.57
C PRO A 93 -0.65 18.25 10.30
N ALA A 94 -1.74 18.78 10.87
CA ALA A 94 -2.72 17.97 11.59
C ALA A 94 -3.50 17.09 10.61
N VAL A 95 -3.95 17.67 9.49
CA VAL A 95 -4.64 16.93 8.42
C VAL A 95 -3.75 15.83 7.84
N LEU A 96 -2.47 16.11 7.63
CA LEU A 96 -1.53 15.11 7.11
C LEU A 96 -1.23 14.01 8.12
N ALA A 97 -1.18 14.32 9.43
CA ALA A 97 -1.02 13.32 10.47
C ALA A 97 -2.21 12.36 10.53
N GLU A 98 -3.43 12.90 10.49
CA GLU A 98 -4.68 12.12 10.44
C GLU A 98 -4.71 11.23 9.19
N ALA A 99 -4.39 11.78 8.01
CA ALA A 99 -4.38 11.02 6.78
C ALA A 99 -3.37 9.86 6.78
N VAL A 100 -2.20 10.04 7.40
CA VAL A 100 -1.21 8.96 7.57
C VAL A 100 -1.74 7.89 8.51
N ALA A 101 -2.35 8.26 9.64
CA ALA A 101 -2.94 7.31 10.59
C ALA A 101 -4.11 6.52 9.97
N ASP A 102 -4.98 7.17 9.22
CA ASP A 102 -6.08 6.53 8.48
C ASP A 102 -5.55 5.56 7.43
N ALA A 103 -4.48 5.93 6.73
CA ALA A 103 -3.83 5.04 5.78
C ALA A 103 -3.21 3.83 6.49
N GLU A 104 -2.50 4.01 7.60
CA GLU A 104 -1.95 2.91 8.41
C GLU A 104 -3.06 1.93 8.82
N ALA A 105 -4.14 2.43 9.42
CA ALA A 105 -5.27 1.60 9.85
C ALA A 105 -5.93 0.83 8.69
N LEU A 106 -6.14 1.50 7.54
CA LEU A 106 -6.71 0.86 6.36
C LEU A 106 -5.80 -0.25 5.82
N LEU A 107 -4.49 0.00 5.75
CA LEU A 107 -3.52 -0.97 5.22
C LEU A 107 -3.30 -2.16 6.18
N GLU A 108 -3.35 -1.95 7.48
CA GLU A 108 -3.27 -3.02 8.49
C GLU A 108 -4.50 -3.94 8.45
N ALA A 109 -5.68 -3.38 8.19
CA ALA A 109 -6.92 -4.15 8.05
C ALA A 109 -6.98 -4.97 6.75
N ALA A 110 -6.08 -4.73 5.79
CA ALA A 110 -6.08 -5.42 4.50
C ALA A 110 -5.45 -6.82 4.59
N GLY A 111 -6.26 -7.84 4.31
CA GLY A 111 -5.93 -9.27 4.42
C GLY A 111 -4.99 -9.82 3.38
#